data_AF-A0A7D5E765-F1
#
_entry.id   AF-A0A7D5E765-F1
#
_cell.length_a   1.000
_cell.length_b   1.000
_cell.length_c   1.000
_cell.angle_alpha   90.00
_cell.angle_beta   90.00
_cell.angle_gamma   90.00
#
_symmetry.space_group_name_H-M   'P 1'
#
loop_
_entity.id
_entity.type
_entity.pdbx_description
1 polymer ?
#
loop_
_entity_poly.entity_id
_entity_poly.type
_entity_poly.pdbx_seq_one_letter_code
_entity_poly.pdbx_strand_id
1 'polypeptide(L)'
;MMDIAIYSLVDDMVSKAGTEGVVEYWLRVGESYAERMGKEAYVGWPAFNVAMKEGRTSLTVEGEVNVLTDLAIIDKDGDVIGYVYALKTCPMAPTMRRYISRIGPIPDSDTDVADSYNNRIRDSAVSNYCITHQKFREVAANNITVAKQALECLQLANKGMTGDVKMVPENLARINVDERHIKSILRSASCVFALIVKGKSAGEEIIE
;
A
#
# COMPACT_ATOMS: atom_id res chain seq x y z
N MET A 1 -23.59 9.50 1.90
CA MET A 1 -23.70 10.72 1.07
C MET A 1 -22.41 11.53 1.15
N MET A 2 -21.90 11.84 2.36
CA MET A 2 -20.57 12.46 2.54
C MET A 2 -19.41 11.68 1.93
N ASP A 3 -19.43 10.35 2.04
CA ASP A 3 -18.43 9.45 1.46
C ASP A 3 -18.44 9.49 -0.09
N ILE A 4 -19.61 9.64 -0.71
CA ILE A 4 -19.74 9.76 -2.18
C ILE A 4 -19.16 11.11 -2.65
N ALA A 5 -19.30 12.17 -1.85
CA ALA A 5 -18.76 13.49 -2.18
C ALA A 5 -17.21 13.49 -2.28
N ILE A 6 -16.52 12.53 -1.66
CA ILE A 6 -15.06 12.39 -1.76
C ILE A 6 -14.59 12.16 -3.20
N TYR A 7 -15.37 11.44 -4.03
CA TYR A 7 -15.02 11.23 -5.44
C TYR A 7 -15.29 12.49 -6.27
N SER A 8 -16.38 13.21 -6.00
CA SER A 8 -16.64 14.52 -6.63
C SER A 8 -15.66 15.61 -6.19
N LEU A 9 -15.08 15.48 -4.99
CA LEU A 9 -14.09 16.41 -4.48
C LEU A 9 -12.80 16.39 -5.30
N VAL A 10 -12.44 15.27 -5.91
CA VAL A 10 -11.21 15.15 -6.71
C VAL A 10 -11.26 16.11 -7.91
N ASP A 11 -12.38 16.19 -8.62
CA ASP A 11 -12.55 17.14 -9.73
C ASP A 11 -12.36 18.60 -9.28
N ASP A 12 -13.02 18.97 -8.17
CA ASP A 12 -12.91 20.33 -7.62
C ASP A 12 -11.47 20.64 -7.19
N MET A 13 -10.81 19.69 -6.54
CA MET A 13 -9.40 19.82 -6.14
C MET A 13 -8.47 19.96 -7.34
N VAL A 14 -8.65 19.16 -8.39
CA VAL A 14 -7.85 19.25 -9.62
C VAL A 14 -8.07 20.60 -10.29
N SER A 15 -9.31 21.09 -10.36
CA SER A 15 -9.61 22.40 -10.96
C SER A 15 -8.92 23.58 -10.24
N LYS A 16 -8.65 23.44 -8.93
CA LYS A 16 -8.09 24.49 -8.08
C LYS A 16 -6.59 24.39 -7.88
N ALA A 17 -6.06 23.18 -7.77
CA ALA A 17 -4.68 22.92 -7.37
C ALA A 17 -3.85 22.21 -8.45
N GLY A 18 -4.47 21.79 -9.55
CA GLY A 18 -3.86 20.89 -10.54
C GLY A 18 -3.63 19.48 -9.97
N THR A 19 -3.34 18.51 -10.85
CA THR A 19 -3.13 17.11 -10.44
C THR A 19 -1.98 16.98 -9.44
N GLU A 20 -0.88 17.72 -9.64
CA GLU A 20 0.27 17.73 -8.72
C GLU A 20 -0.11 18.19 -7.31
N GLY A 21 -0.91 19.25 -7.19
CA GLY A 21 -1.38 19.74 -5.90
C GLY A 21 -2.25 18.71 -5.17
N VAL A 22 -3.04 17.93 -5.92
CA VAL A 22 -3.83 16.82 -5.37
C VAL A 22 -2.96 15.65 -4.92
N VAL A 23 -1.91 15.30 -5.69
CA VAL A 23 -0.92 14.29 -5.27
C VAL A 23 -0.30 14.68 -3.92
N GLU A 24 0.19 15.92 -3.79
CA GLU A 24 0.80 16.42 -2.56
C GLU A 24 -0.19 16.44 -1.38
N TYR A 25 -1.46 16.75 -1.65
CA TYR A 25 -2.50 16.64 -0.63
C TYR A 25 -2.67 15.20 -0.13
N TRP A 26 -2.78 14.22 -1.03
CA TRP A 26 -3.00 12.82 -0.64
C TRP A 26 -1.80 12.20 0.08
N LEU A 27 -0.58 12.63 -0.26
CA LEU A 27 0.63 12.28 0.49
C LEU A 27 0.55 12.80 1.93
N ARG A 28 0.24 14.09 2.13
CA ARG A 28 0.09 14.68 3.47
C ARG A 28 -1.02 14.02 4.28
N VAL A 29 -2.13 13.65 3.66
CA VAL A 29 -3.21 12.91 4.33
C VAL A 29 -2.71 11.56 4.84
N GLY A 30 -1.99 10.80 4.01
CA GLY A 30 -1.43 9.50 4.40
C GLY A 30 -0.44 9.62 5.56
N GLU A 31 0.45 10.60 5.50
CA GLU A 31 1.39 10.92 6.58
C GLU A 31 0.67 11.31 7.87
N SER A 32 -0.30 12.23 7.80
CA SER A 32 -1.08 12.68 8.96
C SER A 32 -1.86 11.54 9.63
N TYR A 33 -2.31 10.54 8.87
CA TYR A 33 -2.96 9.35 9.42
C TYR A 33 -1.95 8.43 10.11
N ALA A 34 -0.78 8.25 9.51
CA ALA A 34 0.28 7.42 10.07
C ALA A 34 0.88 8.02 11.36
N GLU A 35 1.03 9.33 11.45
CA GLU A 35 1.52 10.03 12.66
C GLU A 35 0.60 9.86 13.87
N ARG A 36 -0.70 9.63 13.63
CA ARG A 36 -1.67 9.33 14.68
C ARG A 36 -1.60 7.89 15.16
N MET A 37 -0.87 7.04 14.46
CA MET A 37 -0.63 5.66 14.89
C MET A 37 0.44 5.65 15.97
N GLY A 38 0.17 4.96 17.08
CA GLY A 38 1.13 4.79 18.16
C GLY A 38 2.33 3.94 17.76
N LYS A 39 3.36 3.93 18.61
CA LYS A 39 4.49 3.02 18.46
C LYS A 39 4.06 1.60 18.82
N GLU A 40 4.51 0.63 18.04
CA GLU A 40 4.25 -0.79 18.27
C GLU A 40 5.55 -1.58 18.38
N ALA A 41 5.57 -2.55 19.27
CA ALA A 41 6.72 -3.42 19.47
C ALA A 41 6.26 -4.87 19.62
N TYR A 42 6.81 -5.73 18.78
CA TYR A 42 6.51 -7.15 18.76
C TYR A 42 7.77 -7.96 19.04
N VAL A 43 7.65 -9.01 19.84
CA VAL A 43 8.78 -9.84 20.27
C VAL A 43 9.45 -10.58 19.11
N GLY A 44 8.73 -10.83 18.02
CA GLY A 44 9.23 -11.48 16.81
C GLY A 44 8.14 -11.64 15.76
N TRP A 45 8.53 -12.12 14.58
CA TRP A 45 7.64 -12.25 13.42
C TRP A 45 6.36 -13.06 13.67
N PRO A 46 6.37 -14.21 14.39
CA PRO A 46 5.13 -14.95 14.66
C PRO A 46 4.10 -14.12 15.42
N ALA A 47 4.52 -13.35 16.43
CA ALA A 47 3.63 -12.48 17.20
C ALA A 47 3.08 -11.34 16.34
N PHE A 48 3.92 -10.75 15.50
CA PHE A 48 3.51 -9.70 14.57
C PHE A 48 2.51 -10.21 13.51
N ASN A 49 2.79 -11.37 12.92
CA ASN A 49 1.92 -12.01 11.93
C ASN A 49 0.54 -12.37 12.51
N VAL A 50 0.48 -12.82 13.76
CA VAL A 50 -0.79 -13.02 14.48
C VAL A 50 -1.52 -11.69 14.66
N ALA A 51 -0.83 -10.63 15.09
CA ALA A 51 -1.45 -9.31 15.25
C ALA A 51 -1.98 -8.73 13.93
N MET A 52 -1.25 -8.89 12.82
CA MET A 52 -1.69 -8.50 11.48
C MET A 52 -2.95 -9.27 11.06
N LYS A 53 -2.97 -10.59 11.28
CA LYS A 53 -4.12 -11.45 10.96
C LYS A 53 -5.36 -11.10 11.80
N GLU A 54 -5.16 -10.73 13.06
CA GLU A 54 -6.24 -10.42 14.01
C GLU A 54 -6.69 -8.96 13.96
N GLY A 55 -6.12 -8.12 13.08
CA GLY A 55 -6.51 -6.72 12.97
C GLY A 55 -6.07 -5.85 14.15
N ARG A 56 -4.94 -6.20 14.79
CA ARG A 56 -4.43 -5.55 16.01
C ARG A 56 -3.22 -4.64 15.77
N THR A 57 -2.85 -4.40 14.52
CA THR A 57 -1.76 -3.48 14.15
C THR A 57 -2.34 -2.22 13.50
N SER A 58 -1.63 -1.10 13.59
CA SER A 58 -1.99 0.14 12.88
C SER A 58 -2.18 -0.07 11.38
N LEU A 59 -1.41 -0.96 10.76
CA LEU A 59 -1.50 -1.27 9.33
C LEU A 59 -2.78 -2.00 8.93
N THR A 60 -3.54 -2.54 9.88
CA THR A 60 -4.83 -3.21 9.62
C THR A 60 -6.03 -2.27 9.67
N VAL A 61 -5.82 -0.97 9.94
CA VAL A 61 -6.90 0.04 9.91
C VAL A 61 -7.57 0.15 8.53
N GLU A 62 -6.86 -0.20 7.47
CA GLU A 62 -7.36 -0.15 6.10
C GLU A 62 -8.23 -1.37 5.72
N GLY A 63 -8.29 -2.38 6.58
CA GLY A 63 -9.14 -3.56 6.40
C GLY A 63 -8.40 -4.88 6.58
N GLU A 64 -9.05 -5.95 6.13
CA GLU A 64 -8.57 -7.31 6.33
C GLU A 64 -7.33 -7.62 5.48
N VAL A 65 -6.27 -8.06 6.14
CA VAL A 65 -4.98 -8.41 5.54
C VAL A 65 -4.76 -9.93 5.57
N ASN A 66 -4.45 -10.50 4.41
CA ASN A 66 -3.89 -11.84 4.32
C ASN A 66 -2.39 -11.79 4.64
N VAL A 67 -2.00 -12.52 5.68
CA VAL A 67 -0.59 -12.74 6.03
C VAL A 67 -0.10 -13.95 5.23
N LEU A 68 0.77 -13.72 4.25
CA LEU A 68 1.26 -14.77 3.35
C LEU A 68 2.52 -15.37 3.97
N THR A 69 2.37 -16.14 5.05
CA THR A 69 3.49 -16.70 5.82
C THR A 69 4.40 -17.61 4.99
N ASP A 70 3.87 -18.21 3.92
CA ASP A 70 4.63 -19.01 2.96
C ASP A 70 5.56 -18.16 2.06
N LEU A 71 5.41 -16.83 2.13
CA LEU A 71 6.26 -15.82 1.50
C LEU A 71 7.06 -15.06 2.57
N ALA A 72 7.73 -15.81 3.43
CA ALA A 72 8.80 -15.27 4.26
C ALA A 72 9.91 -14.75 3.35
N ILE A 73 10.39 -13.53 3.64
CA ILE A 73 11.49 -12.89 2.93
C ILE A 73 12.75 -13.20 3.72
N ILE A 74 13.68 -13.90 3.09
CA ILE A 74 14.90 -14.44 3.71
C ILE A 74 16.10 -13.72 3.10
N ASP A 75 17.03 -13.22 3.93
CA ASP A 75 18.27 -12.61 3.43
C ASP A 75 19.31 -13.67 3.03
N LYS A 76 20.48 -13.21 2.57
CA LYS A 76 21.58 -14.08 2.10
C LYS A 76 22.09 -15.06 3.17
N ASP A 77 21.89 -14.74 4.45
CA ASP A 77 22.37 -15.53 5.57
C ASP A 77 21.32 -16.55 6.05
N GLY A 78 20.13 -16.55 5.45
CA GLY A 78 19.03 -17.44 5.83
C GLY A 78 18.11 -16.86 6.91
N ASP A 79 18.31 -15.59 7.29
CA ASP A 79 17.49 -14.94 8.32
C ASP A 79 16.19 -14.39 7.74
N VAL A 80 15.09 -14.55 8.48
CA VAL A 80 13.80 -13.97 8.09
C VAL A 80 13.81 -12.46 8.37
N ILE A 81 13.86 -11.68 7.29
CA ILE A 81 13.88 -10.23 7.32
C ILE A 81 12.51 -9.61 7.05
N GLY A 82 11.48 -10.39 6.69
CA GLY A 82 10.17 -9.84 6.39
C GLY A 82 9.14 -10.83 5.90
N TYR A 83 7.95 -10.32 5.59
CA TYR A 83 6.85 -11.08 5.00
C TYR A 83 6.10 -10.25 3.96
N VAL A 84 5.45 -10.95 3.03
CA VAL A 84 4.48 -10.38 2.10
C VAL A 84 3.07 -10.41 2.71
N TYR A 85 2.34 -9.33 2.50
CA TYR A 85 0.97 -9.12 2.96
C TYR A 85 0.09 -8.70 1.81
N ALA A 86 -1.19 -9.07 1.86
CA ALA A 86 -2.15 -8.67 0.84
C ALA A 86 -3.45 -8.14 1.47
N LEU A 87 -3.80 -6.90 1.13
CA LEU A 87 -5.08 -6.31 1.51
C LEU A 87 -6.18 -6.93 0.63
N LYS A 88 -7.16 -7.59 1.24
CA LYS A 88 -8.20 -8.32 0.49
C LYS A 88 -9.07 -7.39 -0.35
N THR A 89 -9.47 -6.26 0.21
CA THR A 89 -10.36 -5.29 -0.43
C THR A 89 -9.86 -3.88 -0.12
N CYS A 90 -9.74 -3.05 -1.15
CA CYS A 90 -9.43 -1.64 -0.98
C CYS A 90 -10.49 -0.95 -0.08
N PRO A 91 -10.10 -0.15 0.92
CA PRO A 91 -11.06 0.54 1.80
C PRO A 91 -11.96 1.52 1.04
N MET A 92 -11.51 2.01 -0.13
CA MET A 92 -12.31 2.88 -1.00
C MET A 92 -13.30 2.11 -1.88
N ALA A 93 -13.19 0.79 -2.01
CA ALA A 93 -14.05 0.00 -2.91
C ALA A 93 -15.56 0.13 -2.60
N PRO A 94 -16.03 0.12 -1.33
CA PRO A 94 -17.44 0.34 -1.04
C PRO A 94 -17.93 1.73 -1.48
N THR A 95 -17.09 2.75 -1.29
CA THR A 95 -17.40 4.13 -1.68
C THR A 95 -17.44 4.27 -3.19
N MET A 96 -16.46 3.71 -3.89
CA MET A 96 -16.40 3.67 -5.36
C MET A 96 -17.64 3.01 -5.96
N ARG A 97 -18.03 1.84 -5.44
CA ARG A 97 -19.26 1.14 -5.88
C ARG A 97 -20.51 2.00 -5.68
N ARG A 98 -20.62 2.67 -4.52
CA ARG A 98 -21.76 3.55 -4.24
C ARG A 98 -21.80 4.74 -5.19
N TYR A 99 -20.66 5.37 -5.46
CA TYR A 99 -20.56 6.46 -6.42
C TYR A 99 -21.03 6.01 -7.80
N ILE A 100 -20.47 4.89 -8.31
CA ILE A 100 -20.85 4.34 -9.62
C ILE A 100 -22.34 4.06 -9.71
N SER A 101 -22.91 3.44 -8.67
CA SER A 101 -24.34 3.07 -8.67
C SER A 101 -25.31 4.24 -8.58
N ARG A 102 -24.87 5.41 -8.07
CA ARG A 102 -25.76 6.53 -7.74
C ARG A 102 -25.52 7.79 -8.55
N ILE A 103 -24.28 8.02 -8.97
CA ILE A 103 -23.84 9.25 -9.63
C ILE A 103 -23.49 8.95 -11.09
N GLY A 104 -22.57 8.01 -11.32
CA GLY A 104 -22.10 7.70 -12.67
C GLY A 104 -20.66 7.18 -12.68
N PRO A 105 -20.02 7.08 -13.86
CA PRO A 105 -18.63 6.63 -13.96
C PRO A 105 -17.69 7.49 -13.11
N ILE A 106 -16.58 6.90 -12.65
CA ILE A 106 -15.55 7.63 -11.92
C ILE A 106 -14.97 8.73 -12.83
N PRO A 107 -14.79 9.96 -12.33
CA PRO A 107 -14.24 11.05 -13.13
C PRO A 107 -12.81 10.76 -13.62
N ASP A 108 -12.46 11.28 -14.79
CA ASP A 108 -11.12 11.14 -15.39
C ASP A 108 -10.02 11.72 -14.49
N SER A 109 -10.37 12.70 -13.62
CA SER A 109 -9.45 13.27 -12.63
C SER A 109 -8.88 12.24 -11.66
N ASP A 110 -9.57 11.13 -11.39
CA ASP A 110 -9.03 10.02 -10.60
C ASP A 110 -7.79 9.41 -11.26
N THR A 111 -7.89 9.15 -12.57
CA THR A 111 -6.81 8.61 -13.39
C THR A 111 -5.71 9.65 -13.59
N ASP A 112 -6.05 10.90 -13.91
CA ASP A 112 -5.06 11.96 -14.13
C ASP A 112 -4.16 12.21 -12.91
N VAL A 113 -4.74 12.15 -11.70
CA VAL A 113 -3.98 12.27 -10.45
C VAL A 113 -3.12 11.02 -10.20
N ALA A 114 -3.63 9.82 -10.47
CA ALA A 114 -2.85 8.59 -10.35
C ALA A 114 -1.65 8.59 -11.31
N ASP A 115 -1.85 9.03 -12.56
CA ASP A 115 -0.80 9.12 -13.58
C ASP A 115 0.23 10.18 -13.23
N SER A 116 -0.19 11.34 -12.71
CA SER A 116 0.72 12.36 -12.19
C SER A 116 1.64 11.80 -11.09
N TYR A 117 1.08 11.02 -10.15
CA TYR A 117 1.87 10.33 -9.12
C TYR A 117 2.81 9.28 -9.72
N ASN A 118 2.31 8.44 -10.63
CA ASN A 118 3.09 7.37 -11.25
C ASN A 118 4.31 7.89 -12.01
N ASN A 119 4.14 8.98 -12.76
CA ASN A 119 5.20 9.58 -13.58
C ASN A 119 6.28 10.30 -12.78
N ARG A 120 5.99 10.72 -11.54
CA ARG A 120 6.87 11.58 -10.74
C ARG A 120 7.45 10.91 -9.50
N ILE A 121 6.70 10.00 -8.89
CA ILE A 121 7.01 9.49 -7.55
C ILE A 121 7.23 7.98 -7.59
N ARG A 122 6.24 7.20 -8.04
CA ARG A 122 6.35 5.73 -8.11
C ARG A 122 5.25 5.14 -8.98
N ASP A 123 5.62 4.44 -10.06
CA ASP A 123 4.65 3.81 -10.95
C ASP A 123 3.94 2.61 -10.27
N SER A 124 2.87 2.89 -9.55
CA SER A 124 2.27 1.95 -8.61
C SER A 124 0.79 2.20 -8.32
N ALA A 125 0.28 3.41 -8.54
CA ALA A 125 -1.10 3.77 -8.28
C ALA A 125 -2.00 3.41 -9.48
N VAL A 126 -3.12 2.73 -9.20
CA VAL A 126 -4.19 2.44 -10.17
C VAL A 126 -5.41 3.36 -10.01
N SER A 127 -5.40 4.19 -8.95
CA SER A 127 -6.40 5.21 -8.65
C SER A 127 -5.77 6.27 -7.74
N ASN A 128 -6.35 7.46 -7.69
CA ASN A 128 -5.80 8.56 -6.87
C ASN A 128 -5.65 8.19 -5.38
N TYR A 129 -6.57 7.40 -4.82
CA TYR A 129 -6.53 7.01 -3.40
C TYR A 129 -5.42 6.00 -3.06
N CYS A 130 -4.84 5.32 -4.06
CA CYS A 130 -3.65 4.50 -3.82
C CYS A 130 -2.51 5.32 -3.19
N ILE A 131 -2.41 6.60 -3.52
CA ILE A 131 -1.37 7.52 -3.03
C ILE A 131 -1.41 7.59 -1.50
N THR A 132 -2.59 7.84 -0.93
CA THR A 132 -2.78 7.92 0.52
C THR A 132 -2.52 6.58 1.20
N HIS A 133 -2.99 5.46 0.65
CA HIS A 133 -2.77 4.13 1.22
C HIS A 133 -1.29 3.76 1.28
N GLN A 134 -0.58 3.99 0.17
CA GLN A 134 0.84 3.71 0.07
C GLN A 134 1.64 4.58 1.05
N LYS A 135 1.35 5.88 1.10
CA LYS A 135 2.04 6.79 2.00
C LYS A 135 1.75 6.48 3.47
N PHE A 136 0.50 6.15 3.80
CA PHE A 136 0.14 5.71 5.14
C PHE A 136 0.96 4.50 5.58
N ARG A 137 1.02 3.42 4.78
CA ARG A 137 1.79 2.21 5.15
C ARG A 137 3.28 2.47 5.23
N GLU A 138 3.82 3.26 4.31
CA GLU A 138 5.24 3.67 4.30
C GLU A 138 5.62 4.35 5.62
N VAL A 139 4.82 5.32 6.07
CA VAL A 139 5.10 6.07 7.29
C VAL A 139 4.79 5.24 8.54
N ALA A 140 3.64 4.58 8.59
CA ALA A 140 3.20 3.80 9.75
C ALA A 140 4.13 2.62 10.06
N ALA A 141 4.72 1.98 9.05
CA ALA A 141 5.71 0.91 9.25
C ALA A 141 6.93 1.38 10.05
N ASN A 142 7.35 2.64 9.93
CA ASN A 142 8.48 3.18 10.72
C ASN A 142 8.19 3.25 12.23
N ASN A 143 6.92 3.20 12.64
CA ASN A 143 6.52 3.18 14.04
C ASN A 143 6.47 1.75 14.63
N ILE A 144 6.73 0.73 13.82
CA ILE A 144 6.66 -0.67 14.21
C ILE A 144 8.07 -1.25 14.34
N THR A 145 8.29 -1.97 15.44
CA THR A 145 9.49 -2.79 15.63
C THR A 145 9.13 -4.26 15.82
N VAL A 146 9.89 -5.14 15.19
CA VAL A 146 9.79 -6.60 15.35
C VAL A 146 11.16 -7.10 15.80
N ALA A 147 11.21 -7.82 16.93
CA ALA A 147 12.48 -8.24 17.54
C ALA A 147 13.47 -7.07 17.72
N LYS A 148 12.96 -5.89 18.12
CA LYS A 148 13.70 -4.62 18.27
C LYS A 148 14.28 -4.04 16.97
N GLN A 149 13.94 -4.59 15.81
CA GLN A 149 14.34 -4.08 14.50
C GLN A 149 13.22 -3.23 13.92
N ALA A 150 13.55 -2.03 13.44
CA ALA A 150 12.60 -1.14 12.78
C ALA A 150 12.18 -1.72 11.42
N LEU A 151 10.92 -1.53 11.05
CA LEU A 151 10.39 -1.96 9.77
C LEU A 151 10.34 -0.82 8.74
N GLU A 152 10.27 -1.20 7.48
CA GLU A 152 9.82 -0.38 6.36
C GLU A 152 8.77 -1.14 5.55
N CYS A 153 7.90 -0.40 4.84
CA CYS A 153 6.90 -0.98 3.95
C CYS A 153 7.30 -0.78 2.49
N LEU A 154 7.33 -1.87 1.74
CA LEU A 154 7.52 -1.87 0.29
C LEU A 154 6.20 -2.12 -0.40
N GLN A 155 5.75 -1.16 -1.22
CA GLN A 155 4.62 -1.40 -2.10
C GLN A 155 5.05 -2.36 -3.22
N LEU A 156 4.32 -3.46 -3.41
CA LEU A 156 4.67 -4.45 -4.45
C LEU A 156 3.73 -4.37 -5.65
N ALA A 157 2.42 -4.31 -5.40
CA ALA A 157 1.45 -4.20 -6.48
C ALA A 157 0.06 -3.71 -6.04
N ASN A 158 -0.69 -3.11 -6.95
CA ASN A 158 -2.08 -2.68 -6.77
C ASN A 158 -2.94 -3.19 -7.92
N LYS A 159 -4.20 -3.52 -7.63
CA LYS A 159 -5.23 -3.86 -8.61
C LYS A 159 -6.44 -2.96 -8.46
N GLY A 160 -6.78 -2.28 -9.55
CA GLY A 160 -7.96 -1.42 -9.66
C GLY A 160 -9.25 -2.22 -9.76
N MET A 161 -10.39 -1.57 -9.59
CA MET A 161 -11.69 -2.24 -9.71
C MET A 161 -12.00 -2.72 -11.13
N THR A 162 -11.45 -2.03 -12.13
CA THR A 162 -11.52 -2.33 -13.57
C THR A 162 -10.58 -3.46 -14.00
N GLY A 163 -9.71 -3.93 -13.11
CA GLY A 163 -8.75 -4.99 -13.37
C GLY A 163 -7.35 -4.49 -13.73
N ASP A 164 -7.15 -3.17 -13.87
CA ASP A 164 -5.83 -2.58 -14.07
C ASP A 164 -4.87 -2.96 -12.95
N VAL A 165 -3.63 -3.27 -13.30
CA VAL A 165 -2.60 -3.69 -12.35
C VAL A 165 -1.37 -2.83 -12.54
N LYS A 166 -0.86 -2.30 -11.43
CA LYS A 166 0.48 -1.70 -11.34
C LYS A 166 1.33 -2.52 -10.38
N MET A 167 2.54 -2.85 -10.80
CA MET A 167 3.54 -3.55 -10.00
C MET A 167 4.77 -2.68 -9.89
N VAL A 168 5.58 -2.90 -8.86
CA VAL A 168 6.78 -2.12 -8.55
C VAL A 168 7.99 -3.05 -8.68
N PRO A 169 8.55 -3.22 -9.90
CA PRO A 169 9.57 -4.23 -10.18
C PRO A 169 10.82 -4.11 -9.31
N GLU A 170 11.24 -2.90 -9.01
CA GLU A 170 12.38 -2.61 -8.14
C GLU A 170 12.19 -3.17 -6.72
N ASN A 171 10.97 -3.09 -6.18
CA ASN A 171 10.67 -3.65 -4.87
C ASN A 171 10.56 -5.18 -4.91
N LEU A 172 10.03 -5.75 -6.00
CA LEU A 172 9.99 -7.20 -6.21
C LEU A 172 11.40 -7.79 -6.28
N ALA A 173 12.29 -7.14 -7.03
CA ALA A 173 13.69 -7.50 -7.13
C ALA A 173 14.39 -7.41 -5.76
N ARG A 174 14.14 -6.32 -5.01
CA ARG A 174 14.70 -6.12 -3.66
C ARG A 174 14.38 -7.25 -2.69
N ILE A 175 13.20 -7.86 -2.79
CA ILE A 175 12.80 -8.97 -1.91
C ILE A 175 12.87 -10.35 -2.59
N ASN A 176 13.43 -10.42 -3.80
CA ASN A 176 13.55 -11.64 -4.60
C ASN A 176 12.23 -12.42 -4.76
N VAL A 177 11.14 -11.72 -5.10
CA VAL A 177 9.81 -12.33 -5.31
C VAL A 177 9.40 -12.25 -6.78
N ASP A 178 8.98 -13.38 -7.35
CA ASP A 178 8.50 -13.47 -8.73
C ASP A 178 7.18 -12.70 -8.92
N GLU A 179 7.16 -11.84 -9.92
CA GLU A 179 5.99 -11.10 -10.40
C GLU A 179 4.78 -12.00 -10.67
N ARG A 180 4.99 -13.22 -11.20
CA ARG A 180 3.91 -14.19 -11.46
C ARG A 180 3.21 -14.61 -10.17
N HIS A 181 3.96 -14.73 -9.08
CA HIS A 181 3.40 -15.05 -7.77
C HIS A 181 2.54 -13.88 -7.28
N ILE A 182 3.01 -12.64 -7.40
CA ILE A 182 2.24 -11.46 -7.01
C ILE A 182 0.95 -11.31 -7.84
N LYS A 183 1.02 -11.53 -9.15
CA LYS A 183 -0.17 -11.58 -10.02
C LYS A 183 -1.18 -12.64 -9.57
N SER A 184 -0.71 -13.78 -9.09
CA SER A 184 -1.55 -14.85 -8.55
C SER A 184 -2.32 -14.39 -7.30
N ILE A 185 -1.64 -13.71 -6.37
CA ILE A 185 -2.24 -13.13 -5.16
C ILE A 185 -3.28 -12.07 -5.51
N LEU A 186 -2.99 -11.21 -6.49
CA LEU A 186 -3.90 -10.15 -6.93
C LEU A 186 -5.21 -10.69 -7.51
N ARG A 187 -5.36 -11.97 -7.84
CA ARG A 187 -6.67 -12.52 -8.23
C ARG A 187 -7.71 -12.38 -7.12
N SER A 188 -7.29 -12.44 -5.86
CA SER A 188 -8.17 -12.37 -4.68
C SER A 188 -7.84 -11.21 -3.72
N ALA A 189 -6.96 -10.29 -4.11
CA ALA A 189 -6.57 -9.14 -3.30
C ALA A 189 -6.60 -7.82 -4.10
N SER A 190 -6.66 -6.69 -3.41
CA SER A 190 -6.60 -5.35 -4.01
C SER A 190 -5.20 -4.75 -4.01
N CYS A 191 -4.38 -5.08 -3.02
CA CYS A 191 -3.05 -4.52 -2.87
C CYS A 191 -2.13 -5.55 -2.23
N VAL A 192 -0.87 -5.60 -2.67
CA VAL A 192 0.18 -6.44 -2.10
C VAL A 192 1.35 -5.55 -1.70
N PHE A 193 1.84 -5.75 -0.49
CA PHE A 193 2.96 -5.01 0.08
C PHE A 193 3.83 -5.96 0.92
N ALA A 194 5.08 -5.60 1.14
CA ALA A 194 5.97 -6.30 2.07
C ALA A 194 6.29 -5.41 3.27
N LEU A 195 6.42 -6.03 4.44
CA LEU A 195 7.05 -5.39 5.59
C LEU A 195 8.36 -6.11 5.84
N ILE A 196 9.45 -5.35 5.81
CA ILE A 196 10.79 -5.88 5.98
C ILE A 196 11.55 -5.08 7.03
N VAL A 197 12.58 -5.67 7.61
CA VAL A 197 13.56 -4.98 8.45
C VAL A 197 14.21 -3.88 7.61
N LYS A 198 14.22 -2.67 8.18
CA LYS A 198 14.71 -1.48 7.49
C LYS A 198 16.17 -1.64 7.05
N GLY A 199 16.44 -1.34 5.78
CA GLY A 199 17.76 -1.44 5.18
C GLY A 199 18.21 -2.85 4.80
N LYS A 200 17.36 -3.87 4.99
CA LYS A 200 17.63 -5.24 4.52
C LYS A 200 17.12 -5.46 3.09
N SER A 201 17.66 -6.49 2.44
CA SER A 201 17.33 -6.95 1.10
C SER A 201 17.47 -8.47 1.03
N ALA A 202 16.66 -9.12 0.19
CA ALA A 202 16.82 -10.52 -0.20
C ALA A 202 17.35 -10.66 -1.64
N GLY A 203 17.28 -9.60 -2.44
CA GLY A 203 17.95 -9.50 -3.74
C GLY A 203 19.43 -9.13 -3.59
N GLU A 204 20.20 -9.30 -4.67
CA GLU A 204 21.60 -8.90 -4.74
C GLU A 204 21.78 -7.42 -4.34
N GLU A 205 22.83 -7.10 -3.57
CA GLU A 205 23.16 -5.72 -3.23
C GLU A 205 23.36 -4.93 -4.53
N ILE A 206 22.51 -3.93 -4.79
CA ILE A 206 22.77 -2.97 -5.87
C ILE A 206 23.97 -2.16 -5.40
N ILE A 207 25.16 -2.54 -5.87
CA ILE A 207 26.37 -1.73 -5.74
C ILE A 207 26.13 -0.52 -6.65
N GLU A 208 25.89 0.66 -6.04
CA GLU A 208 25.87 1.96 -6.73
C GLU A 208 27.21 2.26 -7.44
#